data_AF-A0A383VPX1-F1
#
_entry.id   AF-A0A383VPX1-F1
#
_cell.length_a   1.000
_cell.length_b   1.000
_cell.length_c   1.000
_cell.angle_alpha   90.00
_cell.angle_beta   90.00
_cell.angle_gamma   90.00
#
_symmetry.space_group_name_H-M   'P 1'
#
loop_
_entity.id
_entity.type
_entity.pdbx_description
1 polymer ?
#
loop_
_entity_poly.entity_id
_entity_poly.type
_entity_poly.pdbx_seq_one_letter_code
_entity_poly.pdbx_strand_id
1 'polypeptide(L)'
;MRERFGEVSNDVASQEIIAKEVTEFMLTAGSVREEDLSHLEDKIRARLTGETPNRNTLASLKRAQQQGDEWAKIYALHIKEGRELDEKAKQAAAAKAAALKQVLAGQVADRAAKEQHEKQDELEYAAQEQAQLREWEAAEAAKRAAEREAALRLKGDRAAQLADRNMRKRLADEKRAAEEAELAARLAYEARAEAEAEEAERKAAKEALKAFLLNNESLKAIKEAAKQQEWAADKAIMEEYAAQMEKQEAARKAQVDKLKAWQAAQEREAAVRSEAKRWIDPAIVERYTREAEAAAAAEDERRKAAVKASSKVLAASLAEQLVLKESLKHAHDGEEQAAIPALKEDVAAEASLSLLAPANTSHLVSFACLPAAVFLQAAIRALKEGVAAEASRRAAEKAAEEAKKVALKAALEQQMKLNATRRIVAPMSETEKLINKQLLEKVAQAGLGQLGAAAAAAGPVVRTKTAQQQAAAKSGRV
;
A
#
# COMPACT_ATOMS: atom_id res chain seq x y z
N MET A 1 134.53 63.86 37.70
CA MET A 1 133.47 64.07 38.72
C MET A 1 132.39 62.98 38.72
N ARG A 2 132.74 61.69 38.48
CA ARG A 2 131.82 60.56 38.69
C ARG A 2 132.10 59.76 39.97
N GLU A 3 133.24 59.99 40.62
CA GLU A 3 133.62 59.26 41.84
C GLU A 3 133.07 59.87 43.14
N ARG A 4 132.63 61.14 43.14
CA ARG A 4 132.04 61.77 44.35
C ARG A 4 130.54 61.49 44.55
N PHE A 5 129.85 60.91 43.58
CA PHE A 5 128.42 60.62 43.71
C PHE A 5 128.15 59.30 44.43
N GLY A 6 129.06 58.33 44.34
CA GLY A 6 128.92 57.01 44.96
C GLY A 6 129.11 56.99 46.49
N GLU A 7 129.89 57.93 47.04
CA GLU A 7 130.07 58.04 48.50
C GLU A 7 128.95 58.83 49.18
N VAL A 8 128.31 59.79 48.48
CA VAL A 8 127.23 60.62 49.03
C VAL A 8 125.86 59.94 48.92
N SER A 9 125.67 58.97 48.01
CA SER A 9 124.39 58.26 47.84
C SER A 9 124.14 57.10 48.83
N ASN A 10 125.13 56.75 49.66
CA ASN A 10 125.00 55.74 50.71
C ASN A 10 124.68 56.33 52.10
N ASP A 11 124.59 57.66 52.21
CA ASP A 11 124.13 58.34 53.41
C ASP A 11 122.59 58.33 53.46
N VAL A 12 122.01 57.99 54.61
CA VAL A 12 120.56 57.80 54.80
C VAL A 12 119.79 59.08 54.49
N ALA A 13 120.37 60.24 54.80
CA ALA A 13 119.78 61.55 54.50
C ALA A 13 119.71 61.85 52.99
N SER A 14 120.71 61.42 52.22
CA SER A 14 120.73 61.57 50.76
C SER A 14 119.71 60.68 50.06
N GLN A 15 119.51 59.46 50.58
CA GLN A 15 118.51 58.52 50.06
C GLN A 15 117.08 59.03 50.27
N GLU A 16 116.79 59.72 51.38
CA GLU A 16 115.50 60.37 51.60
C GLU A 16 115.23 61.51 50.61
N ILE A 17 116.25 62.29 50.24
CA ILE A 17 116.11 63.39 49.26
C ILE A 17 115.79 62.83 47.87
N ILE A 18 116.50 61.78 47.46
CA ILE A 18 116.26 61.09 46.18
C ILE A 18 114.85 60.49 46.18
N ALA A 19 114.47 59.77 47.25
CA ALA A 19 113.16 59.14 47.35
C ALA A 19 112.02 60.17 47.24
N LYS A 20 112.11 61.31 47.95
CA LYS A 20 111.10 62.38 47.90
C LYS A 20 110.89 62.95 46.50
N GLU A 21 111.97 63.31 45.80
CA GLU A 21 111.88 63.88 44.45
C GLU A 21 111.37 62.86 43.42
N VAL A 22 111.76 61.59 43.54
CA VAL A 22 111.26 60.51 42.67
C VAL A 22 109.75 60.28 42.91
N THR A 23 109.27 60.30 44.15
CA THR A 23 107.82 60.21 44.43
C THR A 23 107.05 61.41 43.92
N GLU A 24 107.58 62.63 44.06
CA GLU A 24 106.92 63.85 43.56
C GLU A 24 106.85 63.82 42.03
N PHE A 25 107.90 63.35 41.37
CA PHE A 25 107.94 63.13 39.92
C PHE A 25 106.91 62.10 39.46
N MET A 26 106.80 60.96 40.15
CA MET A 26 105.81 59.91 39.84
C MET A 26 104.36 60.37 40.04
N LEU A 27 104.12 61.30 40.97
CA LEU A 27 102.79 61.86 41.22
C LEU A 27 102.37 62.92 40.20
N THR A 28 103.33 63.63 39.60
CA THR A 28 103.06 64.73 38.66
C THR A 28 103.18 64.33 37.20
N ALA A 29 104.03 63.35 36.87
CA ALA A 29 104.23 62.89 35.50
C ALA A 29 103.34 61.68 35.18
N GLY A 30 102.26 61.89 34.43
CA GLY A 30 101.42 60.81 33.90
C GLY A 30 102.07 59.97 32.77
N SER A 31 103.27 60.37 32.30
CA SER A 31 104.04 59.70 31.23
C SER A 31 105.51 60.14 31.31
N VAL A 32 106.46 59.20 31.39
CA VAL A 32 107.90 59.48 31.53
C VAL A 32 108.56 59.64 30.15
N ARG A 33 109.11 60.82 29.84
CA ARG A 33 110.00 61.05 28.68
C ARG A 33 111.45 61.18 29.15
N GLU A 34 112.42 60.88 28.28
CA GLU A 34 113.86 60.98 28.62
C GLU A 34 114.29 62.39 29.04
N GLU A 35 113.64 63.42 28.50
CA GLU A 35 113.86 64.84 28.87
C GLU A 35 113.46 65.11 30.32
N ASP A 36 112.38 64.48 30.79
CA ASP A 36 111.86 64.62 32.15
C ASP A 36 112.76 63.90 33.18
N LEU A 37 113.38 62.77 32.79
CA LEU A 37 114.38 62.08 33.59
C LEU A 37 115.66 62.93 33.76
N SER A 38 116.07 63.62 32.70
CA SER A 38 117.23 64.54 32.76
C SER A 38 116.98 65.69 33.73
N HIS A 39 115.77 66.25 33.74
CA HIS A 39 115.38 67.28 34.72
C HIS A 39 115.27 66.75 36.16
N LEU A 40 114.79 65.52 36.36
CA LEU A 40 114.77 64.89 37.67
C LEU A 40 116.20 64.68 38.20
N GLU A 41 117.12 64.19 37.37
CA GLU A 41 118.53 64.02 37.73
C GLU A 41 119.20 65.35 38.12
N ASP A 42 118.94 66.43 37.37
CA ASP A 42 119.50 67.74 37.66
C ASP A 42 118.94 68.34 38.96
N LYS A 43 117.64 68.10 39.25
CA LYS A 43 116.97 68.56 40.47
C LYS A 43 117.46 67.80 41.71
N ILE A 44 117.69 66.49 41.56
CA ILE A 44 118.31 65.64 42.57
C ILE A 44 119.76 66.07 42.82
N ARG A 45 120.55 66.34 41.76
CA ARG A 45 121.91 66.88 41.89
C ARG A 45 121.93 68.20 42.64
N ALA A 46 121.09 69.16 42.24
CA ALA A 46 121.04 70.49 42.87
C ALA A 46 120.70 70.43 44.37
N ARG A 47 119.81 69.50 44.79
CA ARG A 47 119.50 69.31 46.22
C ARG A 47 120.59 68.56 47.00
N LEU A 48 121.30 67.63 46.36
CA LEU A 48 122.37 66.87 47.02
C LEU A 48 123.68 67.67 47.15
N THR A 49 123.97 68.59 46.23
CA THR A 49 125.19 69.42 46.27
C THR A 49 124.98 70.82 46.85
N GLY A 50 123.73 71.23 47.12
CA GLY A 50 123.39 72.54 47.68
C GLY A 50 123.64 73.72 46.72
N GLU A 51 123.99 73.46 45.46
CA GLU A 51 124.24 74.51 44.47
C GLU A 51 122.94 74.87 43.74
N THR A 52 122.39 76.04 44.09
CA THR A 52 121.30 76.67 43.32
C THR A 52 121.80 77.09 41.93
N PRO A 53 121.12 76.73 40.83
CA PRO A 53 121.52 77.16 39.49
C PRO A 53 121.30 78.68 39.35
N ASN A 54 122.41 79.40 39.32
CA ASN A 54 122.47 80.85 39.17
C ASN A 54 121.95 81.22 37.76
N ARG A 55 120.67 81.60 37.65
CA ARG A 55 120.06 82.02 36.38
C ARG A 55 120.58 83.40 35.95
N ASN A 56 121.62 83.37 35.13
CA ASN A 56 121.85 84.21 33.95
C ASN A 56 121.54 85.72 34.09
N THR A 57 122.50 86.45 34.65
CA THR A 57 122.62 87.92 34.55
C THR A 57 122.91 88.44 33.13
N LEU A 58 123.09 87.56 32.13
CA LEU A 58 123.23 87.92 30.71
C LEU A 58 121.89 88.05 29.95
N ALA A 59 120.82 87.39 30.41
CA ALA A 59 119.51 87.44 29.76
C ALA A 59 118.71 88.71 30.11
N SER A 60 118.96 89.31 31.28
CA SER A 60 118.40 90.61 31.66
C SER A 60 119.05 91.75 30.87
N LEU A 61 120.36 91.68 30.62
CA LEU A 61 121.12 92.66 29.82
C LEU A 61 120.73 92.62 28.32
N LYS A 62 120.50 91.44 27.73
CA LYS A 62 119.98 91.35 26.34
C LYS A 62 118.50 91.72 26.21
N ARG A 63 117.66 91.51 27.24
CA ARG A 63 116.27 92.01 27.24
C ARG A 63 116.19 93.54 27.29
N ALA A 64 117.09 94.19 28.02
CA ALA A 64 117.16 95.66 28.05
C ALA A 64 117.55 96.24 26.67
N GLN A 65 118.43 95.55 25.93
CA GLN A 65 118.84 95.97 24.58
C GLN A 65 117.74 95.74 23.52
N GLN A 66 116.90 94.71 23.67
CA GLN A 66 115.74 94.46 22.79
C GLN A 66 114.56 95.42 23.03
N GLN A 67 114.47 96.08 24.19
CA GLN A 67 113.41 97.07 24.45
C GLN A 67 113.62 98.40 23.72
N GLY A 68 114.84 98.69 23.27
CA GLY A 68 115.19 99.87 22.48
C GLY A 68 115.12 99.66 20.95
N ASP A 69 115.01 98.42 20.48
CA ASP A 69 115.03 98.09 19.04
C ASP A 69 113.60 98.16 18.47
N GLU A 70 113.37 99.09 17.55
CA GLU A 70 112.06 99.32 16.95
C GLU A 70 111.57 98.10 16.16
N TRP A 71 112.48 97.29 15.61
CA TRP A 71 112.13 96.05 14.93
C TRP A 71 111.58 94.98 15.88
N ALA A 72 112.11 94.88 17.10
CA ALA A 72 111.58 93.98 18.11
C ALA A 72 110.16 94.39 18.56
N LYS A 73 109.87 95.70 18.58
CA LYS A 73 108.51 96.21 18.83
C LYS A 73 107.55 95.88 17.70
N ILE A 74 107.98 95.99 16.44
CA ILE A 74 107.18 95.62 15.26
C ILE A 74 106.89 94.11 15.25
N TYR A 75 107.89 93.26 15.52
CA TYR A 75 107.67 91.81 15.67
C TYR A 75 106.74 91.46 16.83
N ALA A 76 106.87 92.14 17.97
CA ALA A 76 105.96 91.95 19.09
C ALA A 76 104.52 92.38 18.75
N LEU A 77 104.34 93.42 17.94
CA LEU A 77 103.03 93.81 17.39
C LEU A 77 102.50 92.76 16.44
N HIS A 78 103.27 92.25 15.48
CA HIS A 78 102.81 91.17 14.58
C HIS A 78 102.49 89.86 15.29
N ILE A 79 103.23 89.50 16.35
CA ILE A 79 102.90 88.34 17.19
C ILE A 79 101.61 88.58 17.96
N LYS A 80 101.36 89.81 18.44
CA LYS A 80 100.09 90.18 19.08
C LYS A 80 98.93 90.16 18.10
N GLU A 81 99.10 90.76 16.91
CA GLU A 81 98.11 90.74 15.83
C GLU A 81 97.81 89.31 15.37
N GLY A 82 98.84 88.46 15.23
CA GLY A 82 98.69 87.05 14.91
C GLY A 82 97.93 86.28 15.99
N ARG A 83 98.22 86.53 17.28
CA ARG A 83 97.47 85.95 18.40
C ARG A 83 96.03 86.45 18.44
N GLU A 84 95.79 87.73 18.19
CA GLU A 84 94.45 88.29 18.10
C GLU A 84 93.66 87.72 16.92
N LEU A 85 94.32 87.50 15.77
CA LEU A 85 93.72 86.85 14.60
C LEU A 85 93.41 85.37 14.88
N ASP A 86 94.32 84.64 15.54
CA ASP A 86 94.10 83.25 15.96
C ASP A 86 93.00 83.14 17.02
N GLU A 87 92.92 84.07 17.97
CA GLU A 87 91.84 84.13 18.95
C GLU A 87 90.51 84.45 18.27
N LYS A 88 90.48 85.41 17.34
CA LYS A 88 89.29 85.69 16.51
C LYS A 88 88.90 84.47 15.66
N ALA A 89 89.86 83.76 15.09
CA ALA A 89 89.60 82.53 14.32
C ALA A 89 89.08 81.39 15.21
N LYS A 90 89.64 81.22 16.41
CA LYS A 90 89.15 80.25 17.42
C LYS A 90 87.75 80.60 17.90
N GLN A 91 87.47 81.87 18.18
CA GLN A 91 86.13 82.33 18.53
C GLN A 91 85.14 82.13 17.38
N ALA A 92 85.53 82.43 16.14
CA ALA A 92 84.71 82.18 14.96
C ALA A 92 84.47 80.67 14.72
N ALA A 93 85.47 79.82 14.95
CA ALA A 93 85.33 78.37 14.87
C ALA A 93 84.43 77.83 15.98
N ALA A 94 84.57 78.32 17.21
CA ALA A 94 83.69 77.97 18.33
C ALA A 94 82.24 78.42 18.08
N ALA A 95 82.03 79.62 17.53
CA ALA A 95 80.72 80.11 17.14
C ALA A 95 80.10 79.24 16.03
N LYS A 96 80.87 78.87 15.00
CA LYS A 96 80.43 77.94 13.95
C LYS A 96 80.10 76.55 14.50
N ALA A 97 80.91 76.02 15.42
CA ALA A 97 80.65 74.73 16.08
C ALA A 97 79.39 74.78 16.96
N ALA A 98 79.18 75.89 17.69
CA ALA A 98 77.96 76.10 18.47
C ALA A 98 76.71 76.21 17.57
N ALA A 99 76.80 76.93 16.46
CA ALA A 99 75.72 77.03 15.48
C ALA A 99 75.40 75.66 14.84
N LEU A 100 76.43 74.89 14.45
CA LEU A 100 76.25 73.54 13.93
C LEU A 100 75.61 72.61 14.97
N LYS A 101 76.04 72.70 16.23
CA LYS A 101 75.43 71.94 17.34
C LYS A 101 73.96 72.29 17.54
N GLN A 102 73.59 73.57 17.43
CA GLN A 102 72.18 73.99 17.49
C GLN A 102 71.36 73.43 16.32
N VAL A 103 71.90 73.47 15.09
CA VAL A 103 71.23 72.89 13.91
C VAL A 103 71.04 71.37 14.07
N LEU A 104 72.07 70.65 14.52
CA LEU A 104 71.96 69.20 14.76
C LEU A 104 70.98 68.88 15.89
N ALA A 105 70.96 69.67 16.97
CA ALA A 105 69.99 69.51 18.05
C ALA A 105 68.55 69.74 17.55
N GLY A 106 68.34 70.72 16.68
CA GLY A 106 67.06 70.93 15.99
C GLY A 106 66.66 69.74 15.14
N GLN A 107 67.56 69.22 14.30
CA GLN A 107 67.29 68.04 13.47
C GLN A 107 66.98 66.77 14.28
N VAL A 108 67.65 66.58 15.41
CA VAL A 108 67.36 65.47 16.33
C VAL A 108 65.99 65.64 16.99
N ALA A 109 65.65 66.86 17.41
CA ALA A 109 64.33 67.17 17.98
C ALA A 109 63.20 66.97 16.96
N ASP A 110 63.37 67.46 15.73
CA ASP A 110 62.41 67.27 14.64
C ASP A 110 62.22 65.79 14.30
N ARG A 111 63.32 65.01 14.29
CA ARG A 111 63.25 63.56 14.06
C ARG A 111 62.52 62.86 15.21
N ALA A 112 62.80 63.22 16.46
CA ALA A 112 62.13 62.65 17.62
C ALA A 112 60.63 62.98 17.64
N ALA A 113 60.25 64.20 17.25
CA ALA A 113 58.85 64.61 17.12
C ALA A 113 58.13 63.83 16.01
N LYS A 114 58.77 63.63 14.85
CA LYS A 114 58.23 62.78 13.77
C LYS A 114 58.06 61.33 14.22
N GLU A 115 59.05 60.77 14.90
CA GLU A 115 58.98 59.39 15.43
C GLU A 115 57.85 59.22 16.45
N GLN A 116 57.58 60.25 17.27
CA GLN A 116 56.45 60.23 18.20
C GLN A 116 55.11 60.32 17.48
N HIS A 117 55.01 61.16 16.45
CA HIS A 117 53.82 61.26 15.62
C HIS A 117 53.54 59.94 14.88
N GLU A 118 54.55 59.35 14.25
CA GLU A 118 54.44 58.04 13.58
C GLU A 118 53.98 56.96 14.57
N LYS A 119 54.51 56.94 15.80
CA LYS A 119 54.04 56.01 16.85
C LYS A 119 52.58 56.26 17.25
N GLN A 120 52.13 57.51 17.31
CA GLN A 120 50.73 57.83 17.60
C GLN A 120 49.82 57.37 16.45
N ASP A 121 50.21 57.64 15.20
CA ASP A 121 49.48 57.19 14.01
C ASP A 121 49.40 55.65 13.95
N GLU A 122 50.49 54.94 14.26
CA GLU A 122 50.52 53.48 14.33
C GLU A 122 49.57 52.93 15.41
N LEU A 123 49.51 53.58 16.57
CA LEU A 123 48.59 53.18 17.65
C LEU A 123 47.14 53.45 17.27
N GLU A 124 46.85 54.58 16.65
CA GLU A 124 45.51 54.91 16.15
C GLU A 124 45.07 53.94 15.06
N TYR A 125 45.97 53.64 14.11
CA TYR A 125 45.71 52.65 13.06
C TYR A 125 45.45 51.26 13.64
N ALA A 126 46.28 50.80 14.57
CA ALA A 126 46.07 49.51 15.25
C ALA A 126 44.73 49.47 16.03
N ALA A 127 44.33 50.59 16.65
CA ALA A 127 43.04 50.69 17.32
C ALA A 127 41.87 50.62 16.33
N GLN A 128 41.99 51.27 15.17
CA GLN A 128 40.99 51.20 14.09
C GLN A 128 40.86 49.78 13.52
N GLU A 129 41.98 49.10 13.25
CA GLU A 129 41.97 47.71 12.79
C GLU A 129 41.32 46.78 13.81
N GLN A 130 41.64 46.93 15.10
CA GLN A 130 40.99 46.15 16.16
C GLN A 130 39.48 46.41 16.26
N ALA A 131 39.05 47.66 16.06
CA ALA A 131 37.62 47.99 16.02
C ALA A 131 36.92 47.33 14.83
N GLN A 132 37.51 47.41 13.63
CA GLN A 132 36.99 46.76 12.43
C GLN A 132 36.91 45.24 12.57
N LEU A 133 37.93 44.61 13.18
CA LEU A 133 37.92 43.17 13.46
C LEU A 133 36.78 42.80 14.41
N ARG A 134 36.56 43.57 15.48
CA ARG A 134 35.44 43.33 16.41
C ARG A 134 34.08 43.50 15.76
N GLU A 135 33.91 44.53 14.92
CA GLU A 135 32.68 44.74 14.16
C GLU A 135 32.42 43.59 13.20
N TRP A 136 33.45 43.13 12.50
CA TRP A 136 33.36 41.98 11.60
C TRP A 136 33.02 40.68 12.35
N GLU A 137 33.69 40.42 13.48
CA GLU A 137 33.41 39.27 14.34
C GLU A 137 31.97 39.29 14.87
N ALA A 138 31.47 40.47 15.29
CA ALA A 138 30.10 40.65 15.73
C ALA A 138 29.09 40.41 14.58
N ALA A 139 29.39 40.88 13.37
CA ALA A 139 28.56 40.66 12.20
C ALA A 139 28.51 39.17 11.79
N GLU A 140 29.65 38.47 11.80
CA GLU A 140 29.72 37.02 11.56
C GLU A 140 28.97 36.22 12.64
N ALA A 141 29.10 36.63 13.91
CA ALA A 141 28.35 36.01 15.00
C ALA A 141 26.83 36.20 14.83
N ALA A 142 26.39 37.42 14.46
CA ALA A 142 24.99 37.72 14.19
C ALA A 142 24.45 36.91 12.99
N LYS A 143 25.25 36.79 11.92
CA LYS A 143 24.90 35.97 10.76
C LYS A 143 24.72 34.49 11.13
N ARG A 144 25.65 33.92 11.91
CA ARG A 144 25.52 32.54 12.41
C ARG A 144 24.32 32.36 13.34
N ALA A 145 24.01 33.35 14.17
CA ALA A 145 22.82 33.31 15.01
C ALA A 145 21.53 33.30 14.16
N ALA A 146 21.45 34.15 13.14
CA ALA A 146 20.33 34.19 12.20
C ALA A 146 20.18 32.87 11.41
N GLU A 147 21.28 32.29 10.93
CA GLU A 147 21.29 31.00 10.25
C GLU A 147 20.78 29.87 11.17
N ARG A 148 21.20 29.86 12.45
CA ARG A 148 20.71 28.89 13.45
C ARG A 148 19.22 29.06 13.72
N GLU A 149 18.74 30.29 13.86
CA GLU A 149 17.32 30.58 14.07
C GLU A 149 16.48 30.15 12.87
N ALA A 150 16.93 30.45 11.64
CA ALA A 150 16.28 29.99 10.41
C ALA A 150 16.25 28.45 10.33
N ALA A 151 17.35 27.78 10.69
CA ALA A 151 17.40 26.32 10.73
C ALA A 151 16.44 25.72 11.78
N LEU A 152 16.29 26.37 12.93
CA LEU A 152 15.32 25.96 13.96
C LEU A 152 13.87 26.16 13.50
N ARG A 153 13.56 27.28 12.81
CA ARG A 153 12.24 27.50 12.20
C ARG A 153 11.91 26.42 11.18
N LEU A 154 12.82 26.13 10.25
CA LEU A 154 12.63 25.06 9.24
C LEU A 154 12.45 23.67 9.88
N LYS A 155 13.18 23.38 10.96
CA LYS A 155 12.97 22.13 11.73
C LYS A 155 11.58 22.10 12.37
N GLY A 156 11.12 23.22 12.94
CA GLY A 156 9.77 23.37 13.49
C GLY A 156 8.67 23.14 12.46
N ASP A 157 8.76 23.83 11.32
CA ASP A 157 7.78 23.70 10.22
C ASP A 157 7.71 22.27 9.71
N ARG A 158 8.87 21.63 9.55
CA ARG A 158 8.94 20.24 9.11
C ARG A 158 8.34 19.28 10.13
N ALA A 159 8.56 19.50 11.43
CA ALA A 159 7.93 18.72 12.48
C ALA A 159 6.41 18.89 12.45
N ALA A 160 5.92 20.11 12.25
CA ALA A 160 4.49 20.40 12.11
C ALA A 160 3.88 19.71 10.87
N GLN A 161 4.55 19.74 9.73
CA GLN A 161 4.11 19.03 8.51
C GLN A 161 4.04 17.51 8.72
N LEU A 162 5.02 16.93 9.42
CA LEU A 162 5.00 15.49 9.75
C LEU A 162 3.86 15.15 10.73
N ALA A 163 3.61 16.00 11.72
CA ALA A 163 2.51 15.84 12.66
C ALA A 163 1.15 15.92 11.95
N ASP A 164 0.94 16.91 11.08
CA ASP A 164 -0.28 17.05 10.27
C ASP A 164 -0.48 15.84 9.35
N ARG A 165 0.56 15.40 8.64
CA ARG A 165 0.49 14.18 7.81
C ARG A 165 0.09 12.95 8.63
N ASN A 166 0.67 12.77 9.82
CA ASN A 166 0.35 11.65 10.69
C ASN A 166 -1.08 11.75 11.23
N MET A 167 -1.57 12.95 11.53
CA MET A 167 -2.95 13.19 11.96
C MET A 167 -3.95 12.84 10.84
N ARG A 168 -3.70 13.30 9.61
CA ARG A 168 -4.53 12.95 8.44
C ARG A 168 -4.56 11.45 8.19
N LYS A 169 -3.42 10.77 8.38
CA LYS A 169 -3.34 9.31 8.26
C LYS A 169 -4.20 8.63 9.33
N ARG A 170 -4.10 9.04 10.60
CA ARG A 170 -4.92 8.50 11.69
C ARG A 170 -6.42 8.70 11.43
N LEU A 171 -6.83 9.90 11.02
CA LEU A 171 -8.23 10.17 10.67
C LEU A 171 -8.72 9.33 9.48
N ALA A 172 -7.86 9.07 8.49
CA ALA A 172 -8.20 8.19 7.38
C ALA A 172 -8.33 6.72 7.80
N ASP A 173 -7.43 6.25 8.66
CA ASP A 173 -7.47 4.88 9.21
C ASP A 173 -8.69 4.69 10.13
N GLU A 174 -9.05 5.69 10.95
CA GLU A 174 -10.26 5.70 11.77
C GLU A 174 -11.54 5.66 10.93
N LYS A 175 -11.61 6.46 9.83
CA LYS A 175 -12.74 6.42 8.90
C LYS A 175 -12.89 5.05 8.24
N ARG A 176 -11.79 4.45 7.77
CA ARG A 176 -11.82 3.09 7.21
C ARG A 176 -12.28 2.07 8.23
N ALA A 177 -11.77 2.14 9.46
CA ALA A 177 -12.20 1.23 10.53
C ALA A 177 -13.70 1.37 10.85
N ALA A 178 -14.23 2.60 10.82
CA ALA A 178 -15.66 2.85 10.99
C ALA A 178 -16.49 2.27 9.83
N GLU A 179 -16.06 2.51 8.58
CA GLU A 179 -16.70 1.95 7.38
C GLU A 179 -16.67 0.41 7.38
N GLU A 180 -15.55 -0.20 7.74
CA GLU A 180 -15.40 -1.66 7.88
C GLU A 180 -16.31 -2.21 8.99
N ALA A 181 -16.42 -1.52 10.12
CA ALA A 181 -17.33 -1.91 11.20
C ALA A 181 -18.80 -1.81 10.80
N GLU A 182 -19.20 -0.77 10.06
CA GLU A 182 -20.57 -0.64 9.53
C GLU A 182 -20.90 -1.73 8.52
N LEU A 183 -19.97 -2.03 7.59
CA LEU A 183 -20.14 -3.12 6.63
C LEU A 183 -20.22 -4.48 7.33
N ALA A 184 -19.35 -4.74 8.31
CA ALA A 184 -19.39 -5.96 9.10
C ALA A 184 -20.72 -6.11 9.87
N ALA A 185 -21.25 -5.01 10.43
CA ALA A 185 -22.54 -5.03 11.11
C ALA A 185 -23.71 -5.33 10.15
N ARG A 186 -23.69 -4.77 8.93
CA ARG A 186 -24.69 -5.07 7.90
C ARG A 186 -24.64 -6.54 7.47
N LEU A 187 -23.46 -7.06 7.17
CA LEU A 187 -23.27 -8.47 6.81
C LEU A 187 -23.71 -9.40 7.94
N ALA A 188 -23.43 -9.05 9.20
CA ALA A 188 -23.88 -9.82 10.35
C ALA A 188 -25.42 -9.80 10.50
N TYR A 189 -26.07 -8.69 10.18
CA TYR A 189 -27.53 -8.58 10.16
C TYR A 189 -28.14 -9.42 9.02
N GLU A 190 -27.60 -9.30 7.80
CA GLU A 190 -28.04 -10.08 6.63
C GLU A 190 -27.89 -11.58 6.89
N ALA A 191 -26.74 -12.03 7.41
CA ALA A 191 -26.52 -13.43 7.74
C ALA A 191 -27.49 -13.97 8.81
N ARG A 192 -27.87 -13.13 9.80
CA ARG A 192 -28.90 -13.51 10.78
C ARG A 192 -30.28 -13.60 10.15
N ALA A 193 -30.64 -12.65 9.29
CA ALA A 193 -31.91 -12.66 8.58
C ALA A 193 -32.05 -13.87 7.65
N GLU A 194 -30.97 -14.24 6.94
CA GLU A 194 -30.92 -15.44 6.11
C GLU A 194 -31.07 -16.71 6.94
N ALA A 195 -30.38 -16.81 8.09
CA ALA A 195 -30.51 -17.96 8.99
C ALA A 195 -31.94 -18.09 9.55
N GLU A 196 -32.58 -16.99 9.93
CA GLU A 196 -33.97 -16.97 10.38
C GLU A 196 -34.95 -17.39 9.27
N ALA A 197 -34.70 -16.96 8.03
CA ALA A 197 -35.49 -17.37 6.87
C ALA A 197 -35.34 -18.87 6.59
N GLU A 198 -34.12 -19.41 6.60
CA GLU A 198 -33.88 -20.85 6.45
C GLU A 198 -34.56 -21.67 7.57
N GLU A 199 -34.52 -21.20 8.81
CA GLU A 199 -35.21 -21.86 9.92
C GLU A 199 -36.74 -21.82 9.75
N ALA A 200 -37.29 -20.71 9.27
CA ALA A 200 -38.71 -20.59 8.97
C ALA A 200 -39.12 -21.56 7.85
N GLU A 201 -38.35 -21.67 6.78
CA GLU A 201 -38.58 -22.63 5.70
C GLU A 201 -38.49 -24.08 6.19
N ARG A 202 -37.51 -24.40 7.06
CA ARG A 202 -37.42 -25.73 7.68
C ARG A 202 -38.63 -26.05 8.56
N LYS A 203 -39.16 -25.07 9.30
CA LYS A 203 -40.39 -25.24 10.08
C LYS A 203 -41.60 -25.46 9.18
N ALA A 204 -41.76 -24.64 8.14
CA ALA A 204 -42.83 -24.77 7.15
C ALA A 204 -42.78 -26.12 6.43
N ALA A 205 -41.60 -26.60 6.04
CA ALA A 205 -41.43 -27.92 5.43
C ALA A 205 -41.81 -29.07 6.38
N LYS A 206 -41.46 -28.96 7.68
CA LYS A 206 -41.87 -29.94 8.70
C LYS A 206 -43.39 -29.95 8.90
N GLU A 207 -44.03 -28.79 8.90
CA GLU A 207 -45.49 -28.69 9.01
C GLU A 207 -46.20 -29.23 7.76
N ALA A 208 -45.68 -28.93 6.57
CA ALA A 208 -46.18 -29.48 5.31
C ALA A 208 -46.06 -31.02 5.28
N LEU A 209 -44.94 -31.58 5.76
CA LEU A 209 -44.78 -33.04 5.89
C LEU A 209 -45.79 -33.64 6.87
N LYS A 210 -46.02 -33.01 8.03
CA LYS A 210 -47.04 -33.47 8.98
C LYS A 210 -48.44 -33.44 8.35
N ALA A 211 -48.79 -32.37 7.65
CA ALA A 211 -50.07 -32.27 6.95
C ALA A 211 -50.22 -33.35 5.86
N PHE A 212 -49.16 -33.63 5.11
CA PHE A 212 -49.14 -34.70 4.12
C PHE A 212 -49.36 -36.09 4.75
N LEU A 213 -48.72 -36.39 5.88
CA LEU A 213 -48.90 -37.65 6.59
C LEU A 213 -50.33 -37.81 7.13
N LEU A 214 -50.90 -36.74 7.73
CA LEU A 214 -52.29 -36.74 8.17
C LEU A 214 -53.28 -36.96 7.01
N ASN A 215 -53.01 -36.36 5.85
CA ASN A 215 -53.83 -36.60 4.65
C ASN A 215 -53.65 -38.03 4.11
N ASN A 216 -52.46 -38.62 4.25
CA ASN A 216 -52.26 -40.02 3.88
C ASN A 216 -53.06 -40.97 4.78
N GLU A 217 -53.09 -40.69 6.09
CA GLU A 217 -53.90 -41.43 7.07
C GLU A 217 -55.40 -41.28 6.79
N SER A 218 -55.88 -40.08 6.49
CA SER A 218 -57.29 -39.87 6.12
C SER A 218 -57.67 -40.62 4.84
N LEU A 219 -56.80 -40.61 3.83
CA LEU A 219 -57.01 -41.38 2.59
C LEU A 219 -57.02 -42.89 2.84
N LYS A 220 -56.18 -43.40 3.75
CA LYS A 220 -56.23 -44.81 4.17
C LYS A 220 -57.54 -45.13 4.85
N ALA A 221 -57.98 -44.30 5.79
CA ALA A 221 -59.27 -44.48 6.48
C ALA A 221 -60.45 -44.46 5.50
N ILE A 222 -60.46 -43.55 4.52
CA ILE A 222 -61.50 -43.50 3.47
C ILE A 222 -61.49 -44.78 2.63
N LYS A 223 -60.30 -45.29 2.24
CA LYS A 223 -60.19 -46.55 1.49
C LYS A 223 -60.67 -47.75 2.28
N GLU A 224 -60.34 -47.82 3.57
CA GLU A 224 -60.81 -48.90 4.45
C GLU A 224 -62.33 -48.83 4.64
N ALA A 225 -62.89 -47.64 4.82
CA ALA A 225 -64.34 -47.44 4.91
C ALA A 225 -65.05 -47.84 3.61
N ALA A 226 -64.50 -47.45 2.44
CA ALA A 226 -65.03 -47.86 1.14
C ALA A 226 -65.00 -49.39 0.97
N LYS A 227 -63.89 -50.04 1.35
CA LYS A 227 -63.78 -51.50 1.31
C LYS A 227 -64.79 -52.19 2.23
N GLN A 228 -65.04 -51.64 3.42
CA GLN A 228 -66.07 -52.16 4.33
C GLN A 228 -67.48 -51.99 3.74
N GLN A 229 -67.75 -50.88 3.05
CA GLN A 229 -69.01 -50.68 2.34
C GLN A 229 -69.19 -51.66 1.19
N GLU A 230 -68.15 -51.91 0.40
CA GLU A 230 -68.15 -52.94 -0.66
C GLU A 230 -68.45 -54.32 -0.08
N TRP A 231 -67.78 -54.72 1.00
CA TRP A 231 -68.04 -55.99 1.68
C TRP A 231 -69.46 -56.10 2.25
N ALA A 232 -69.99 -55.01 2.80
CA ALA A 232 -71.37 -54.97 3.28
C ALA A 232 -72.37 -55.10 2.13
N ALA A 233 -72.12 -54.43 1.00
CA ALA A 233 -72.93 -54.53 -0.21
C ALA A 233 -72.88 -55.94 -0.81
N ASP A 234 -71.69 -56.53 -0.94
CA ASP A 234 -71.52 -57.92 -1.41
C ASP A 234 -72.26 -58.91 -0.51
N LYS A 235 -72.15 -58.74 0.80
CA LYS A 235 -72.88 -59.57 1.77
C LYS A 235 -74.40 -59.44 1.59
N ALA A 236 -74.91 -58.21 1.42
CA ALA A 236 -76.33 -57.98 1.19
C ALA A 236 -76.80 -58.64 -0.12
N ILE A 237 -76.02 -58.53 -1.20
CA ILE A 237 -76.32 -59.20 -2.49
C ILE A 237 -76.36 -60.73 -2.29
N MET A 238 -75.42 -61.30 -1.53
CA MET A 238 -75.40 -62.74 -1.24
C MET A 238 -76.60 -63.18 -0.41
N GLU A 239 -77.04 -62.38 0.56
CA GLU A 239 -78.25 -62.64 1.36
C GLU A 239 -79.52 -62.55 0.50
N GLU A 240 -79.63 -61.54 -0.37
CA GLU A 240 -80.74 -61.41 -1.32
C GLU A 240 -80.79 -62.60 -2.29
N TYR A 241 -79.63 -63.03 -2.81
CA TYR A 241 -79.53 -64.19 -3.68
C TYR A 241 -79.91 -65.48 -2.94
N ALA A 242 -79.43 -65.68 -1.72
CA ALA A 242 -79.81 -66.81 -0.88
C ALA A 242 -81.32 -66.83 -0.63
N ALA A 243 -81.92 -65.69 -0.29
CA ALA A 243 -83.37 -65.58 -0.10
C ALA A 243 -84.16 -65.86 -1.39
N GLN A 244 -83.64 -65.46 -2.55
CA GLN A 244 -84.23 -65.82 -3.85
C GLN A 244 -84.15 -67.33 -4.10
N MET A 245 -83.02 -67.96 -3.79
CA MET A 245 -82.84 -69.40 -3.93
C MET A 245 -83.78 -70.18 -3.00
N GLU A 246 -83.91 -69.77 -1.74
CA GLU A 246 -84.87 -70.37 -0.81
C GLU A 246 -86.32 -70.23 -1.31
N LYS A 247 -86.69 -69.07 -1.88
CA LYS A 247 -88.00 -68.89 -2.52
C LYS A 247 -88.20 -69.84 -3.69
N GLN A 248 -87.18 -70.03 -4.54
CA GLN A 248 -87.26 -70.96 -5.67
C GLN A 248 -87.36 -72.41 -5.19
N GLU A 249 -86.60 -72.80 -4.17
CA GLU A 249 -86.67 -74.13 -3.57
C GLU A 249 -88.02 -74.39 -2.89
N ALA A 250 -88.55 -73.42 -2.15
CA ALA A 250 -89.88 -73.49 -1.56
C ALA A 250 -90.97 -73.59 -2.64
N ALA A 251 -90.85 -72.84 -3.73
CA ALA A 251 -91.76 -72.92 -4.86
C ALA A 251 -91.69 -74.29 -5.56
N ARG A 252 -90.47 -74.82 -5.80
CA ARG A 252 -90.27 -76.17 -6.36
C ARG A 252 -90.86 -77.25 -5.43
N LYS A 253 -90.62 -77.14 -4.13
CA LYS A 253 -91.19 -78.06 -3.14
C LYS A 253 -92.72 -78.01 -3.14
N ALA A 254 -93.31 -76.82 -3.14
CA ALA A 254 -94.75 -76.64 -3.23
C ALA A 254 -95.32 -77.19 -4.55
N GLN A 255 -94.60 -77.07 -5.67
CA GLN A 255 -94.99 -77.70 -6.94
C GLN A 255 -94.93 -79.23 -6.86
N VAL A 256 -93.88 -79.79 -6.28
CA VAL A 256 -93.75 -81.24 -6.06
C VAL A 256 -94.86 -81.75 -5.15
N ASP A 257 -95.18 -81.02 -4.08
CA ASP A 257 -96.26 -81.40 -3.15
C ASP A 257 -97.64 -81.29 -3.83
N LYS A 258 -97.87 -80.29 -4.70
CA LYS A 258 -99.05 -80.22 -5.56
C LYS A 258 -99.14 -81.39 -6.53
N LEU A 259 -98.02 -81.76 -7.18
CA LEU A 259 -97.96 -82.91 -8.09
C LEU A 259 -98.25 -84.22 -7.34
N LYS A 260 -97.68 -84.40 -6.14
CA LYS A 260 -97.99 -85.55 -5.27
C LYS A 260 -99.46 -85.58 -4.87
N ALA A 261 -100.04 -84.44 -4.49
CA ALA A 261 -101.46 -84.35 -4.15
C ALA A 261 -102.35 -84.68 -5.36
N TRP A 262 -101.96 -84.20 -6.54
CA TRP A 262 -102.65 -84.52 -7.80
C TRP A 262 -102.51 -86.00 -8.17
N GLN A 263 -101.32 -86.59 -8.04
CA GLN A 263 -101.09 -88.03 -8.25
C GLN A 263 -101.92 -88.86 -7.26
N ALA A 264 -101.94 -88.49 -5.98
CA ALA A 264 -102.77 -89.16 -4.98
C ALA A 264 -104.28 -89.02 -5.29
N ALA A 265 -104.72 -87.88 -5.83
CA ALA A 265 -106.08 -87.71 -6.31
C ALA A 265 -106.39 -88.59 -7.53
N GLN A 266 -105.46 -88.67 -8.49
CA GLN A 266 -105.54 -89.57 -9.65
C GLN A 266 -105.55 -91.03 -9.23
N GLU A 267 -104.74 -91.44 -8.26
CA GLU A 267 -104.73 -92.80 -7.73
C GLU A 267 -106.06 -93.14 -7.05
N ARG A 268 -106.62 -92.22 -6.26
CA ARG A 268 -107.96 -92.37 -5.66
C ARG A 268 -109.04 -92.48 -6.74
N GLU A 269 -109.01 -91.62 -7.74
CA GLU A 269 -109.97 -91.65 -8.85
C GLU A 269 -109.81 -92.91 -9.71
N ALA A 270 -108.57 -93.35 -9.93
CA ALA A 270 -108.25 -94.59 -10.63
C ALA A 270 -108.65 -95.82 -9.82
N ALA A 271 -108.70 -95.76 -8.49
CA ALA A 271 -109.21 -96.84 -7.63
C ALA A 271 -110.74 -96.95 -7.69
N VAL A 272 -111.44 -95.86 -8.02
CA VAL A 272 -112.91 -95.83 -8.20
C VAL A 272 -113.34 -96.23 -9.61
N ARG A 273 -112.46 -96.06 -10.62
CA ARG A 273 -112.76 -96.44 -12.01
C ARG A 273 -112.61 -97.96 -12.22
N SER A 274 -113.67 -98.61 -12.72
CA SER A 274 -113.67 -100.00 -13.17
C SER A 274 -112.60 -100.29 -14.22
N GLU A 275 -111.93 -101.45 -14.16
CA GLU A 275 -110.75 -101.85 -14.95
C GLU A 275 -110.87 -101.66 -16.48
N ALA A 276 -112.09 -101.62 -17.04
CA ALA A 276 -112.33 -101.48 -18.48
C ALA A 276 -112.02 -100.10 -19.10
N LYS A 277 -111.72 -99.06 -18.31
CA LYS A 277 -111.37 -97.71 -18.80
C LYS A 277 -109.94 -97.26 -18.49
N ARG A 278 -109.10 -98.15 -17.95
CA ARG A 278 -107.74 -97.82 -17.48
C ARG A 278 -106.66 -97.82 -18.58
N TRP A 279 -106.97 -98.30 -19.78
CA TRP A 279 -106.02 -98.39 -20.89
C TRP A 279 -106.52 -97.55 -22.06
N ILE A 280 -105.91 -96.39 -22.25
CA ILE A 280 -106.03 -95.62 -23.51
C ILE A 280 -105.27 -96.43 -24.56
N ASP A 281 -105.92 -96.72 -25.68
CA ASP A 281 -105.36 -97.48 -26.79
C ASP A 281 -104.00 -96.89 -27.21
N PRO A 282 -102.88 -97.66 -27.16
CA PRO A 282 -101.54 -97.19 -27.52
C PRO A 282 -101.48 -96.49 -28.88
N ALA A 283 -102.33 -96.88 -29.84
CA ALA A 283 -102.39 -96.27 -31.16
C ALA A 283 -102.87 -94.80 -31.14
N ILE A 284 -103.69 -94.42 -30.16
CA ILE A 284 -104.13 -93.03 -29.98
C ILE A 284 -103.01 -92.19 -29.38
N VAL A 285 -102.27 -92.76 -28.41
CA VAL A 285 -101.13 -92.08 -27.77
C VAL A 285 -100.02 -91.80 -28.79
N GLU A 286 -99.68 -92.76 -29.65
CA GLU A 286 -98.67 -92.57 -30.71
C GLU A 286 -99.06 -91.51 -31.75
N ARG A 287 -100.37 -91.34 -32.00
CA ARG A 287 -100.85 -90.30 -32.92
C ARG A 287 -100.71 -88.91 -32.31
N TYR A 288 -101.06 -88.75 -31.03
CA TYR A 288 -100.90 -87.49 -30.32
C TYR A 288 -99.43 -87.13 -30.09
N THR A 289 -98.54 -88.10 -29.84
CA THR A 289 -97.10 -87.81 -29.72
C THR A 289 -96.51 -87.37 -31.05
N ARG A 290 -96.88 -87.99 -32.17
CA ARG A 290 -96.44 -87.53 -33.51
C ARG A 290 -96.95 -86.13 -33.85
N GLU A 291 -98.20 -85.82 -33.51
CA GLU A 291 -98.77 -84.48 -33.72
C GLU A 291 -98.09 -83.44 -32.82
N ALA A 292 -97.75 -83.78 -31.57
CA ALA A 292 -97.03 -82.90 -30.66
C ALA A 292 -95.57 -82.68 -31.06
N GLU A 293 -94.86 -83.73 -31.51
CA GLU A 293 -93.49 -83.63 -32.03
C GLU A 293 -93.44 -82.78 -33.31
N ALA A 294 -94.42 -82.94 -34.21
CA ALA A 294 -94.54 -82.10 -35.40
C ALA A 294 -94.83 -80.63 -35.05
N ALA A 295 -95.68 -80.37 -34.06
CA ALA A 295 -95.96 -79.02 -33.57
C ALA A 295 -94.74 -78.38 -32.90
N ALA A 296 -93.99 -79.12 -32.08
CA ALA A 296 -92.75 -78.67 -31.46
C ALA A 296 -91.66 -78.37 -32.50
N ALA A 297 -91.49 -79.23 -33.51
CA ALA A 297 -90.57 -78.98 -34.62
C ALA A 297 -90.95 -77.71 -35.41
N ALA A 298 -92.24 -77.46 -35.63
CA ALA A 298 -92.71 -76.24 -36.27
C ALA A 298 -92.48 -74.98 -35.42
N GLU A 299 -92.62 -75.07 -34.09
CA GLU A 299 -92.32 -73.96 -33.18
C GLU A 299 -90.81 -73.65 -33.10
N ASP A 300 -89.97 -74.69 -33.06
CA ASP A 300 -88.51 -74.53 -33.07
C ASP A 300 -88.01 -73.91 -34.38
N GLU A 301 -88.59 -74.27 -35.52
CA GLU A 301 -88.28 -73.60 -36.80
C GLU A 301 -88.73 -72.14 -36.79
N ARG A 302 -89.88 -71.80 -36.17
CA ARG A 302 -90.29 -70.39 -35.98
C ARG A 302 -89.31 -69.64 -35.08
N ARG A 303 -88.83 -70.25 -34.00
CA ARG A 303 -87.84 -69.64 -33.09
C ARG A 303 -86.50 -69.43 -33.79
N LYS A 304 -86.01 -70.43 -34.53
CA LYS A 304 -84.78 -70.28 -35.34
C LYS A 304 -84.93 -69.20 -36.41
N ALA A 305 -86.09 -69.11 -37.06
CA ALA A 305 -86.38 -68.05 -38.03
C ALA A 305 -86.42 -66.66 -37.36
N ALA A 306 -87.05 -66.52 -36.19
CA ALA A 306 -87.10 -65.28 -35.43
C ALA A 306 -85.69 -64.84 -34.95
N VAL A 307 -84.88 -65.78 -34.44
CA VAL A 307 -83.50 -65.50 -34.04
C VAL A 307 -82.67 -65.06 -35.24
N LYS A 308 -82.75 -65.76 -36.39
CA LYS A 308 -82.07 -65.36 -37.63
C LYS A 308 -82.53 -63.99 -38.16
N ALA A 309 -83.81 -63.64 -37.99
CA ALA A 309 -84.32 -62.32 -38.35
C ALA A 309 -83.77 -61.23 -37.41
N SER A 310 -83.81 -61.47 -36.10
CA SER A 310 -83.27 -60.53 -35.10
C SER A 310 -81.76 -60.32 -35.26
N SER A 311 -80.99 -61.37 -35.56
CA SER A 311 -79.54 -61.27 -35.77
C SER A 311 -79.20 -60.47 -37.04
N LYS A 312 -80.02 -60.55 -38.09
CA LYS A 312 -79.86 -59.72 -39.29
C LYS A 312 -80.10 -58.24 -39.02
N VAL A 313 -81.11 -57.90 -38.22
CA VAL A 313 -81.39 -56.52 -37.82
C VAL A 313 -80.25 -55.95 -36.97
N LEU A 314 -79.72 -56.74 -36.03
CA LEU A 314 -78.59 -56.36 -35.18
C LEU A 314 -77.30 -56.17 -35.99
N ALA A 315 -77.02 -57.06 -36.95
CA ALA A 315 -75.90 -56.91 -37.87
C ALA A 315 -76.01 -55.67 -38.76
N ALA A 316 -77.21 -55.35 -39.28
CA ALA A 316 -77.44 -54.13 -40.05
C ALA A 316 -77.24 -52.87 -39.20
N SER A 317 -77.77 -52.85 -37.97
CA SER A 317 -77.59 -51.73 -37.04
C SER A 317 -76.12 -51.52 -36.65
N LEU A 318 -75.35 -52.59 -36.42
CA LEU A 318 -73.92 -52.50 -36.15
C LEU A 318 -73.14 -51.99 -37.38
N ALA A 319 -73.50 -52.40 -38.59
CA ALA A 319 -72.89 -51.88 -39.81
C ALA A 319 -73.14 -50.38 -39.99
N GLU A 320 -74.37 -49.91 -39.72
CA GLU A 320 -74.70 -48.47 -39.74
C GLU A 320 -73.93 -47.69 -38.68
N GLN A 321 -73.78 -48.23 -37.46
CA GLN A 321 -72.98 -47.60 -36.40
C GLN A 321 -71.50 -47.48 -36.78
N LEU A 322 -70.94 -48.48 -37.48
CA LEU A 322 -69.55 -48.41 -37.95
C LEU A 322 -69.37 -47.35 -39.03
N VAL A 323 -70.30 -47.27 -40.00
CA VAL A 323 -70.28 -46.23 -41.05
C VAL A 323 -70.42 -44.83 -40.44
N LEU A 324 -71.32 -44.64 -39.46
CA LEU A 324 -71.45 -43.38 -38.73
C LEU A 324 -70.18 -43.02 -37.94
N LYS A 325 -69.50 -44.01 -37.36
CA LYS A 325 -68.27 -43.78 -36.61
C LYS A 325 -67.11 -43.42 -37.53
N GLU A 326 -67.03 -44.02 -38.72
CA GLU A 326 -66.03 -43.69 -39.74
C GLU A 326 -66.28 -42.31 -40.35
N SER A 327 -67.55 -41.94 -40.61
CA SER A 327 -67.87 -40.60 -41.11
C SER A 327 -67.59 -39.51 -40.09
N LEU A 328 -67.85 -39.75 -38.80
CA LEU A 328 -67.48 -38.82 -37.72
C LEU A 328 -65.96 -38.68 -37.56
N LYS A 329 -65.20 -39.76 -37.73
CA LYS A 329 -63.73 -39.68 -37.74
C LYS A 329 -63.23 -38.85 -38.92
N HIS A 330 -63.74 -39.09 -40.12
CA HIS A 330 -63.35 -38.31 -41.29
C HIS A 330 -63.75 -36.84 -41.18
N ALA A 331 -64.90 -36.52 -40.56
CA ALA A 331 -65.29 -35.14 -40.27
C ALA A 331 -64.34 -34.46 -39.27
N HIS A 332 -64.01 -35.16 -38.18
CA HIS A 332 -63.06 -34.67 -37.18
C HIS A 332 -61.66 -34.45 -37.77
N ASP A 333 -61.15 -35.41 -38.56
CA ASP A 333 -59.85 -35.29 -39.22
C ASP A 333 -59.84 -34.15 -40.25
N GLY A 334 -60.99 -33.89 -40.91
CA GLY A 334 -61.17 -32.75 -41.82
C GLY A 334 -61.17 -31.40 -41.10
N GLU A 335 -61.85 -31.30 -39.96
CA GLU A 335 -61.83 -30.09 -39.11
C GLU A 335 -60.43 -29.82 -38.55
N GLU A 336 -59.72 -30.87 -38.14
CA GLU A 336 -58.36 -30.77 -37.62
C GLU A 336 -57.37 -30.33 -38.72
N GLN A 337 -57.50 -30.85 -39.95
CA GLN A 337 -56.69 -30.42 -41.09
C GLN A 337 -57.01 -29.00 -41.57
N ALA A 338 -58.25 -28.52 -41.40
CA ALA A 338 -58.64 -27.14 -41.70
C ALA A 338 -58.19 -26.14 -40.61
N ALA A 339 -58.07 -26.57 -39.35
CA ALA A 339 -57.62 -25.73 -38.24
C ALA A 339 -56.09 -25.46 -38.25
N ILE A 340 -55.29 -26.37 -38.80
CA ILE A 340 -53.82 -26.25 -38.86
C ILE A 340 -53.30 -25.05 -39.69
N PRO A 341 -53.85 -24.70 -40.87
CA PRO A 341 -53.43 -23.49 -41.58
C PRO A 341 -53.90 -22.20 -40.90
N ALA A 342 -55.10 -22.17 -40.29
CA ALA A 342 -55.61 -21.00 -39.58
C ALA A 342 -54.74 -20.65 -38.36
N LEU A 343 -54.33 -21.65 -37.57
CA LEU A 343 -53.43 -21.45 -36.44
C LEU A 343 -52.01 -21.04 -36.87
N LYS A 344 -51.58 -21.36 -38.10
CA LYS A 344 -50.28 -20.91 -38.63
C LYS A 344 -50.31 -19.44 -39.08
N GLU A 345 -51.44 -18.94 -39.54
CA GLU A 345 -51.61 -17.52 -39.88
C GLU A 345 -51.71 -16.64 -38.63
N ASP A 346 -52.39 -17.10 -37.58
CA ASP A 346 -52.51 -16.35 -36.32
C ASP A 346 -51.16 -16.22 -35.57
N VAL A 347 -50.34 -17.29 -35.57
CA VAL A 347 -48.99 -17.25 -34.96
C VAL A 347 -48.03 -16.36 -35.77
N ALA A 348 -48.21 -16.23 -37.09
CA ALA A 348 -47.43 -15.30 -37.91
C ALA A 348 -47.86 -13.83 -37.71
N ALA A 349 -49.15 -13.59 -37.43
CA ALA A 349 -49.67 -12.26 -37.11
C ALA A 349 -49.22 -11.78 -35.72
N GLU A 350 -49.23 -12.64 -34.70
CA GLU A 350 -48.75 -12.28 -33.35
C GLU A 350 -47.23 -12.05 -33.28
N ALA A 351 -46.43 -12.77 -34.08
CA ALA A 351 -44.99 -12.53 -34.16
C ALA A 351 -44.63 -11.16 -34.77
N SER A 352 -45.54 -10.55 -35.53
CA SER A 352 -45.33 -9.27 -36.20
C SER A 352 -45.69 -8.06 -35.33
N LEU A 353 -46.46 -8.23 -34.25
CA LEU A 353 -46.99 -7.14 -33.43
C LEU A 353 -46.20 -6.85 -32.14
N SER A 354 -45.13 -7.59 -31.84
CA SER A 354 -44.38 -7.46 -30.57
C SER A 354 -43.21 -6.46 -30.57
N LEU A 355 -43.06 -5.61 -31.59
CA LEU A 355 -41.89 -4.73 -31.76
C LEU A 355 -42.12 -3.22 -31.54
N LEU A 356 -43.26 -2.81 -30.98
CA LEU A 356 -43.48 -1.41 -30.54
C LEU A 356 -44.21 -1.37 -29.18
N ALA A 357 -43.50 -0.87 -28.16
CA ALA A 357 -43.97 -0.59 -26.79
C ALA A 357 -44.96 0.62 -26.75
N PRO A 358 -45.35 1.19 -25.58
CA PRO A 358 -45.59 0.65 -24.22
C PRO A 358 -47.00 1.05 -23.65
N ALA A 359 -47.32 0.48 -22.48
CA ALA A 359 -48.15 1.03 -21.40
C ALA A 359 -49.64 1.41 -21.64
N ASN A 360 -50.44 0.98 -20.63
CA ASN A 360 -51.72 1.55 -20.21
C ASN A 360 -52.97 1.10 -20.98
N THR A 361 -53.77 0.23 -20.37
CA THR A 361 -55.11 0.56 -19.84
C THR A 361 -55.91 -0.71 -19.56
N SER A 362 -56.59 -0.68 -18.42
CA SER A 362 -57.76 -1.48 -18.07
C SER A 362 -58.80 -1.51 -19.19
N HIS A 363 -59.25 -2.70 -19.60
CA HIS A 363 -60.66 -2.97 -19.92
C HIS A 363 -60.94 -4.49 -19.99
N LEU A 364 -61.95 -4.89 -19.22
CA LEU A 364 -62.73 -6.13 -19.34
C LEU A 364 -63.21 -6.34 -20.79
N VAL A 365 -63.08 -7.54 -21.36
CA VAL A 365 -64.14 -8.21 -22.15
C VAL A 365 -63.94 -9.73 -22.13
N SER A 366 -65.01 -10.40 -21.72
CA SER A 366 -65.39 -11.80 -21.97
C SER A 366 -64.81 -12.42 -23.25
N PHE A 367 -63.89 -13.37 -23.13
CA PHE A 367 -63.53 -14.26 -24.24
C PHE A 367 -63.86 -15.71 -23.90
N ALA A 368 -64.63 -16.28 -24.81
CA ALA A 368 -65.31 -17.54 -24.68
C ALA A 368 -64.34 -18.73 -24.56
N CYS A 369 -64.86 -19.73 -23.86
CA CYS A 369 -64.35 -21.08 -23.65
C CYS A 369 -63.73 -21.70 -24.92
N LEU A 370 -62.43 -21.51 -25.11
CA LEU A 370 -61.60 -22.39 -25.93
C LEU A 370 -61.21 -23.61 -25.07
N PRO A 371 -61.09 -24.81 -25.66
CA PRO A 371 -60.93 -26.04 -24.91
C PRO A 371 -59.65 -25.97 -24.08
N ALA A 372 -59.78 -26.01 -22.75
CA ALA A 372 -58.70 -25.91 -21.77
C ALA A 372 -57.49 -26.82 -22.07
N ALA A 373 -57.69 -27.88 -22.85
CA ALA A 373 -56.65 -28.78 -23.33
C ALA A 373 -55.58 -28.10 -24.21
N VAL A 374 -55.95 -27.15 -25.09
CA VAL A 374 -54.99 -26.50 -26.01
C VAL A 374 -54.12 -25.51 -25.25
N PHE A 375 -54.68 -24.76 -24.30
CA PHE A 375 -53.92 -23.90 -23.40
C PHE A 375 -52.99 -24.69 -22.50
N LEU A 376 -53.43 -25.83 -21.96
CA LEU A 376 -52.56 -26.69 -21.14
C LEU A 376 -51.39 -27.23 -21.96
N GLN A 377 -51.63 -27.63 -23.22
CA GLN A 377 -50.58 -28.18 -24.08
C GLN A 377 -49.59 -27.11 -24.54
N ALA A 378 -50.06 -25.88 -24.84
CA ALA A 378 -49.21 -24.73 -25.09
C ALA A 378 -48.38 -24.35 -23.85
N ALA A 379 -48.98 -24.35 -22.65
CA ALA A 379 -48.27 -24.07 -21.40
C ALA A 379 -47.21 -25.13 -21.09
N ILE A 380 -47.51 -26.42 -21.31
CA ILE A 380 -46.52 -27.51 -21.16
C ILE A 380 -45.36 -27.35 -22.15
N ARG A 381 -45.64 -26.91 -23.38
CA ARG A 381 -44.60 -26.67 -24.40
C ARG A 381 -43.71 -25.49 -24.01
N ALA A 382 -44.30 -24.38 -23.59
CA ALA A 382 -43.57 -23.21 -23.09
C ALA A 382 -42.72 -23.55 -21.85
N LEU A 383 -43.23 -24.38 -20.94
CA LEU A 383 -42.45 -24.87 -19.79
C LEU A 383 -41.28 -25.76 -20.21
N LYS A 384 -41.48 -26.66 -21.18
CA LYS A 384 -40.39 -27.50 -21.71
C LYS A 384 -39.31 -26.69 -22.41
N GLU A 385 -39.70 -25.69 -23.19
CA GLU A 385 -38.78 -24.77 -23.88
C GLU A 385 -38.04 -23.88 -22.86
N GLY A 386 -38.72 -23.41 -21.81
CA GLY A 386 -38.13 -22.68 -20.70
C GLY A 386 -37.08 -23.51 -19.95
N VAL A 387 -37.39 -24.77 -19.62
CA VAL A 387 -36.44 -25.69 -18.95
C VAL A 387 -35.25 -26.00 -19.86
N ALA A 388 -35.45 -26.17 -21.16
CA ALA A 388 -34.36 -26.39 -22.12
C ALA A 388 -33.45 -25.15 -22.26
N ALA A 389 -34.04 -23.96 -22.29
CA ALA A 389 -33.30 -22.70 -22.33
C ALA A 389 -32.53 -22.43 -21.03
N GLU A 390 -33.09 -22.78 -19.88
CA GLU A 390 -32.39 -22.65 -18.60
C GLU A 390 -31.25 -23.67 -18.47
N ALA A 391 -31.46 -24.92 -18.93
CA ALA A 391 -30.43 -25.93 -18.98
C ALA A 391 -29.26 -25.52 -19.90
N SER A 392 -29.55 -24.90 -21.06
CA SER A 392 -28.50 -24.40 -21.97
C SER A 392 -27.72 -23.22 -21.37
N ARG A 393 -28.40 -22.31 -20.64
CA ARG A 393 -27.73 -21.23 -19.89
C ARG A 393 -26.79 -21.78 -18.81
N ARG A 394 -27.25 -22.72 -17.99
CA ARG A 394 -26.41 -23.35 -16.95
C ARG A 394 -25.22 -24.11 -17.56
N ALA A 395 -25.39 -24.75 -18.73
CA ALA A 395 -24.29 -25.40 -19.43
C ALA A 395 -23.26 -24.38 -19.96
N ALA A 396 -23.72 -23.26 -20.52
CA ALA A 396 -22.86 -22.18 -20.99
C ALA A 396 -22.08 -21.50 -19.84
N GLU A 397 -22.72 -21.29 -18.70
CA GLU A 397 -22.07 -20.76 -17.49
C GLU A 397 -20.98 -21.70 -16.96
N LYS A 398 -21.27 -23.00 -16.86
CA LYS A 398 -20.27 -24.01 -16.47
C LYS A 398 -19.09 -24.04 -17.44
N ALA A 399 -19.35 -24.00 -18.75
CA ALA A 399 -18.30 -23.94 -19.76
C ALA A 399 -17.44 -22.67 -19.64
N ALA A 400 -18.06 -21.52 -19.33
CA ALA A 400 -17.34 -20.27 -19.10
C ALA A 400 -16.48 -20.31 -17.82
N GLU A 401 -16.96 -20.95 -16.75
CA GLU A 401 -16.17 -21.15 -15.52
C GLU A 401 -14.98 -22.09 -15.75
N GLU A 402 -15.18 -23.18 -16.48
CA GLU A 402 -14.09 -24.11 -16.85
C GLU A 402 -13.03 -23.39 -17.71
N ALA A 403 -13.45 -22.56 -18.67
CA ALA A 403 -12.55 -21.75 -19.47
C ALA A 403 -11.71 -20.78 -18.60
N LYS A 404 -12.33 -20.15 -17.59
CA LYS A 404 -11.61 -19.29 -16.62
C LYS A 404 -10.59 -20.09 -15.79
N LYS A 405 -10.94 -21.30 -15.35
CA LYS A 405 -10.02 -22.18 -14.58
C LYS A 405 -8.83 -22.62 -15.44
N VAL A 406 -9.06 -22.98 -16.70
CA VAL A 406 -7.99 -23.33 -17.65
C VAL A 406 -7.07 -22.15 -17.90
N ALA A 407 -7.62 -20.94 -18.12
CA ALA A 407 -6.83 -19.73 -18.32
C ALA A 407 -5.96 -19.38 -17.09
N LEU A 408 -6.53 -19.49 -15.88
CA LEU A 408 -5.79 -19.24 -14.64
C LEU A 408 -4.65 -20.26 -14.42
N LYS A 409 -4.91 -21.54 -14.73
CA LYS A 409 -3.88 -22.59 -14.66
C LYS A 409 -2.73 -22.31 -15.65
N ALA A 410 -3.05 -21.93 -16.89
CA ALA A 410 -2.04 -21.57 -17.88
C ALA A 410 -1.19 -20.37 -17.45
N ALA A 411 -1.80 -19.35 -16.84
CA ALA A 411 -1.09 -18.18 -16.30
C ALA A 411 -0.12 -18.56 -15.17
N LEU A 412 -0.56 -19.44 -14.25
CA LEU A 412 0.29 -19.94 -13.16
C LEU A 412 1.46 -20.77 -13.70
N GLU A 413 1.22 -21.67 -14.66
CA GLU A 413 2.29 -22.45 -15.29
C GLU A 413 3.30 -21.56 -16.00
N GLN A 414 2.85 -20.49 -16.68
CA GLN A 414 3.75 -19.52 -17.30
C GLN A 414 4.56 -18.75 -16.26
N GLN A 415 3.96 -18.34 -15.14
CA GLN A 415 4.67 -17.70 -14.04
C GLN A 415 5.70 -18.63 -13.41
N MET A 416 5.37 -19.92 -13.25
CA MET A 416 6.30 -20.93 -12.75
C MET A 416 7.47 -21.14 -13.73
N LYS A 417 7.21 -21.18 -15.04
CA LYS A 417 8.26 -21.25 -16.07
C LYS A 417 9.17 -20.03 -16.02
N LEU A 418 8.61 -18.83 -15.88
CA LEU A 418 9.39 -17.58 -15.76
C LEU A 418 10.20 -17.53 -14.45
N ASN A 419 9.66 -18.06 -13.35
CA ASN A 419 10.40 -18.18 -12.10
C ASN A 419 11.49 -19.26 -12.18
N ALA A 420 11.25 -20.35 -12.91
CA ALA A 420 12.24 -21.39 -13.15
C ALA A 420 13.39 -20.85 -14.03
N THR A 421 13.11 -20.11 -15.11
CA THR A 421 14.16 -19.46 -15.90
C THR A 421 14.92 -18.40 -15.10
N ARG A 422 14.25 -17.66 -14.21
CA ARG A 422 14.92 -16.76 -13.26
C ARG A 422 15.75 -17.49 -12.20
N ARG A 423 15.40 -18.73 -11.84
CA ARG A 423 16.21 -19.58 -10.97
C ARG A 423 17.37 -20.23 -11.71
N ILE A 424 17.27 -20.40 -13.03
CA ILE A 424 18.38 -20.69 -13.94
C ILE A 424 19.12 -19.38 -14.28
N VAL A 425 19.29 -18.49 -13.30
CA VAL A 425 20.47 -17.62 -13.31
C VAL A 425 21.61 -18.57 -13.00
N ALA A 426 22.52 -18.74 -13.96
CA ALA A 426 23.69 -19.58 -13.79
C ALA A 426 24.31 -19.34 -12.41
N PRO A 427 24.66 -20.40 -11.65
CA PRO A 427 25.31 -20.22 -10.35
C PRO A 427 26.47 -19.27 -10.58
N MET A 428 26.37 -18.11 -9.92
CA MET A 428 27.28 -16.97 -10.06
C MET A 428 28.70 -17.52 -10.16
N SER A 429 29.39 -17.23 -11.26
CA SER A 429 30.72 -17.82 -11.51
C SER A 429 31.63 -17.50 -10.34
N GLU A 430 32.62 -18.35 -10.02
CA GLU A 430 33.49 -18.09 -8.87
C GLU A 430 34.17 -16.71 -8.95
N THR A 431 34.44 -16.24 -10.16
CA THR A 431 34.91 -14.88 -10.45
C THR A 431 33.88 -13.81 -10.10
N GLU A 432 32.61 -13.96 -10.48
CA GLU A 432 31.54 -13.02 -10.10
C GLU A 432 31.26 -13.05 -8.59
N LYS A 433 31.35 -14.21 -7.93
CA LYS A 433 31.25 -14.31 -6.46
C LYS A 433 32.39 -13.58 -5.79
N LEU A 434 33.61 -13.71 -6.31
CA LEU A 434 34.79 -13.00 -5.80
C LEU A 434 34.66 -11.49 -6.01
N ILE A 435 34.23 -11.05 -7.19
CA ILE A 435 33.98 -9.64 -7.50
C ILE A 435 32.91 -9.09 -6.57
N ASN A 436 31.77 -9.77 -6.41
CA ASN A 436 30.71 -9.32 -5.52
C ASN A 436 31.12 -9.32 -4.05
N LYS A 437 31.92 -10.29 -3.61
CA LYS A 437 32.50 -10.30 -2.26
C LYS A 437 33.45 -9.10 -2.06
N GLN A 438 34.34 -8.84 -3.01
CA GLN A 438 35.23 -7.68 -2.96
C GLN A 438 34.46 -6.35 -3.03
N LEU A 439 33.36 -6.29 -3.78
CA LEU A 439 32.52 -5.10 -3.89
C LEU A 439 31.75 -4.87 -2.59
N LEU A 440 31.24 -5.93 -1.95
CA LEU A 440 30.62 -5.85 -0.63
C LEU A 440 31.62 -5.50 0.47
N GLU A 441 32.85 -6.03 0.43
CA GLU A 441 33.92 -5.65 1.35
C GLU A 441 34.34 -4.18 1.15
N LYS A 442 34.45 -3.71 -0.11
CA LYS A 442 34.69 -2.30 -0.42
C LYS A 442 33.54 -1.41 0.02
N VAL A 443 32.29 -1.83 -0.14
CA VAL A 443 31.11 -1.09 0.34
C VAL A 443 31.01 -1.12 1.87
N ALA A 444 31.41 -2.20 2.53
CA ALA A 444 31.48 -2.26 3.99
C ALA A 444 32.59 -1.36 4.54
N GLN A 445 33.77 -1.35 3.90
CA GLN A 445 34.89 -0.47 4.24
C GLN A 445 34.55 1.01 3.95
N ALA A 446 33.94 1.30 2.80
CA ALA A 446 33.48 2.64 2.46
C ALA A 446 32.28 3.08 3.29
N GLY A 447 31.38 2.17 3.64
CA GLY A 447 30.18 2.41 4.45
C GLY A 447 30.51 2.68 5.91
N LEU A 448 31.48 1.98 6.50
CA LEU A 448 31.96 2.28 7.86
C LEU A 448 32.75 3.59 7.92
N GLY A 449 33.44 3.98 6.85
CA GLY A 449 34.15 5.27 6.77
C GLY A 449 33.27 6.48 6.42
N GLN A 450 32.27 6.31 5.54
CA GLN A 450 31.43 7.42 5.06
C GLN A 450 30.08 7.54 5.77
N LEU A 451 29.50 6.50 6.37
CA LEU A 451 28.23 6.66 7.12
C LEU A 451 28.45 7.28 8.51
N GLY A 452 29.66 7.24 9.05
CA GLY A 452 30.03 8.00 10.25
C GLY A 452 30.19 9.51 10.00
N ALA A 453 30.58 9.91 8.78
CA ALA A 453 30.82 11.31 8.43
C ALA A 453 29.69 11.96 7.61
N ALA A 454 28.97 11.19 6.77
CA ALA A 454 27.90 11.71 5.91
C ALA A 454 26.52 11.74 6.59
N ALA A 455 26.29 10.97 7.67
CA ALA A 455 25.07 11.07 8.47
C ALA A 455 24.97 12.41 9.24
N ALA A 456 26.08 13.15 9.37
CA ALA A 456 26.09 14.51 9.90
C ALA A 456 25.88 15.61 8.83
N ALA A 457 25.99 15.28 7.53
CA ALA A 457 25.96 16.28 6.45
C ALA A 457 24.83 16.11 5.42
N ALA A 458 24.25 14.92 5.24
CA ALA A 458 23.21 14.70 4.25
C ALA A 458 21.81 14.72 4.89
N GLY A 459 21.17 15.88 4.78
CA GLY A 459 19.73 16.02 4.97
C GLY A 459 18.93 15.06 4.06
N PRO A 460 17.68 14.76 4.43
CA PRO A 460 16.90 13.70 3.82
C PRO A 460 16.51 14.03 2.38
N VAL A 461 17.14 13.32 1.45
CA VAL A 461 16.79 13.31 0.04
C VAL A 461 15.46 12.58 -0.13
N VAL A 462 14.42 13.36 -0.37
CA VAL A 462 13.09 12.90 -0.78
C VAL A 462 13.20 12.21 -2.13
N ARG A 463 13.04 10.88 -2.16
CA ARG A 463 12.83 10.13 -3.42
C ARG A 463 11.46 10.52 -4.00
N THR A 464 11.46 11.42 -4.98
CA THR A 464 10.27 11.84 -5.76
C THR A 464 10.12 11.10 -7.10
N LYS A 465 10.70 9.91 -7.27
CA LYS A 465 10.53 9.11 -8.50
C LYS A 465 9.60 7.91 -8.26
N THR A 466 8.31 8.20 -8.10
CA THR A 466 7.23 7.19 -8.32
C THR A 466 5.84 7.78 -8.50
N ALA A 467 5.63 9.09 -8.30
CA ALA A 467 4.30 9.71 -8.43
C ALA A 467 3.92 10.12 -9.88
N GLN A 468 4.86 10.17 -10.82
CA GLN A 468 4.59 10.70 -12.17
C GLN A 468 4.16 9.64 -13.20
N GLN A 469 4.16 8.34 -12.85
CA GLN A 469 3.67 7.27 -13.73
C GLN A 469 2.26 6.75 -13.36
N GLN A 470 1.67 7.17 -12.24
CA GLN A 470 0.31 6.75 -11.86
C GLN A 470 -0.78 7.78 -12.21
N ALA A 471 -0.42 8.98 -12.67
CA ALA A 471 -1.38 10.01 -13.10
C ALA A 471 -1.84 9.87 -14.56
N ALA A 472 -1.14 9.10 -15.40
CA ALA A 472 -1.48 8.95 -16.83
C ALA A 472 -2.54 7.86 -17.13
N ALA A 473 -2.98 7.09 -16.13
CA ALA A 473 -3.92 5.98 -16.35
C ALA A 473 -5.39 6.29 -15.99
N LYS A 474 -5.73 7.53 -15.62
CA LYS A 474 -7.09 7.90 -15.17
C LYS A 474 -7.83 8.95 -16.01
N SER A 475 -7.31 9.40 -17.15
CA SER A 475 -8.03 10.36 -18.04
C SER A 475 -8.44 9.76 -19.38
N GLY A 476 -8.86 8.49 -19.40
CA GLY A 476 -9.25 7.81 -20.63
C GLY A 476 -10.45 6.91 -20.45
N ARG A 477 -11.62 7.48 -20.16
CA ARG A 477 -12.90 6.90 -20.58
C ARG A 477 -13.98 7.97 -20.66
N VAL A 478 -14.35 8.22 -21.91
CA VAL A 478 -15.60 8.81 -22.40
C VAL A 478 -16.78 8.00 -21.89
#